data_AF-A0A445N2W8-F1
#
_entry.id   AF-A0A445N2W8-F1
#
_cell.length_a   1.000
_cell.length_b   1.000
_cell.length_c   1.000
_cell.angle_alpha   90.00
_cell.angle_beta   90.00
_cell.angle_gamma   90.00
#
_symmetry.space_group_name_H-M   'P 1'
#
loop_
_entity.id
_entity.type
_entity.pdbx_description
1 polymer ?
#
loop_
_entity_poly.entity_id
_entity_poly.type
_entity_poly.pdbx_seq_one_letter_code
_entity_poly.pdbx_strand_id
1 'polypeptide(L)'
;MNLNIKVKMTAKKITPKTRTGQRLMEMFELMFAHFGPRHWWPGETALEVIVGAVLTQNTNWKNVEKAITNLKESGLLSLKALCSVSADELALEIRPAGYYNIKAGRLKNLISFVENHYGGNLGRMLEDGTAALRQGLLSVNGIGPETADSIILYGANCPIFVIDAYTHRILKRHGMAEDEATYHDLQEMFMDNLPEDVSLFNEFHALIVETGKDYCRKNPLCDKCPLSKWGQGIYLS
;
A
#
# COMPACT_ATOMS: atom_id res chain seq x y z
N MET A 1 -18.42 -3.88 -18.72
CA MET A 1 -17.51 -4.22 -19.84
C MET A 1 -16.40 -5.07 -19.26
N ASN A 2 -16.19 -6.27 -19.79
CA ASN A 2 -15.60 -7.44 -19.11
C ASN A 2 -14.19 -7.23 -18.52
N LEU A 3 -14.07 -7.37 -17.19
CA LEU A 3 -12.82 -7.54 -16.41
C LEU A 3 -12.19 -8.93 -16.65
N ASN A 4 -11.95 -9.29 -17.91
CA ASN A 4 -10.96 -10.30 -18.22
C ASN A 4 -9.58 -9.66 -18.12
N ILE A 5 -9.16 -9.46 -16.87
CA ILE A 5 -7.77 -9.28 -16.44
C ILE A 5 -7.06 -10.58 -16.80
N LYS A 6 -6.76 -10.74 -18.08
CA LYS A 6 -5.62 -11.56 -18.48
C LYS A 6 -4.42 -10.81 -17.94
N VAL A 7 -3.87 -11.30 -16.84
CA VAL A 7 -2.44 -11.20 -16.55
C VAL A 7 -1.73 -11.89 -17.72
N LYS A 8 -1.71 -11.24 -18.89
CA LYS A 8 -0.72 -11.49 -19.92
C LYS A 8 0.55 -10.80 -19.42
N MET A 9 1.15 -11.41 -18.40
CA MET A 9 2.60 -11.46 -18.34
C MET A 9 3.05 -12.32 -19.52
N THR A 10 2.86 -11.81 -20.74
CA THR A 10 3.84 -12.10 -21.79
C THR A 10 5.12 -11.55 -21.20
N ALA A 11 5.98 -12.47 -20.76
CA ALA A 11 7.36 -12.22 -20.45
C ALA A 11 8.04 -11.57 -21.67
N LYS A 12 7.82 -10.27 -21.88
CA LYS A 12 8.99 -9.40 -21.96
C LYS A 12 9.65 -9.64 -20.62
N LYS A 13 10.70 -10.47 -20.59
CA LYS A 13 11.57 -10.58 -19.43
C LYS A 13 12.00 -9.17 -19.11
N ILE A 14 11.30 -8.52 -18.19
CA ILE A 14 11.72 -7.27 -17.58
C ILE A 14 13.01 -7.70 -16.90
N THR A 15 14.13 -7.41 -17.54
CA THR A 15 15.45 -7.78 -17.05
C THR A 15 16.03 -6.46 -16.56
N PRO A 16 15.95 -6.19 -15.25
CA PRO A 16 16.50 -4.95 -14.73
C PRO A 16 17.99 -4.86 -15.08
N LYS A 17 18.44 -3.65 -15.40
CA LYS A 17 19.83 -3.42 -15.81
C LYS A 17 20.79 -3.45 -14.62
N THR A 18 20.29 -3.13 -13.43
CA THR A 18 21.10 -3.07 -12.20
C THR A 18 21.04 -4.39 -11.45
N ARG A 19 22.11 -4.69 -10.69
CA ARG A 19 22.14 -5.86 -9.80
C ARG A 19 21.03 -5.78 -8.75
N THR A 20 20.76 -4.59 -8.22
CA THR A 20 19.65 -4.35 -7.27
C THR A 20 18.30 -4.70 -7.88
N GLY A 21 18.01 -4.20 -9.08
CA GLY A 21 16.76 -4.51 -9.77
C GLY A 21 16.61 -6.00 -10.05
N GLN A 22 17.68 -6.68 -10.49
CA GLN A 22 17.66 -8.13 -10.73
C GLN A 22 17.27 -8.90 -9.46
N ARG A 23 17.81 -8.50 -8.30
CA ARG A 23 17.47 -9.11 -7.01
C ARG A 23 16.04 -8.81 -6.56
N LEU A 24 15.54 -7.59 -6.80
CA LEU A 24 14.14 -7.26 -6.54
C LEU A 24 13.20 -8.08 -7.42
N MET A 25 13.53 -8.27 -8.70
CA MET A 25 12.73 -9.13 -9.57
C MET A 25 12.80 -10.61 -9.19
N GLU A 26 13.96 -11.11 -8.75
CA GLU A 26 14.07 -12.47 -8.20
C GLU A 26 13.18 -12.63 -6.95
N MET A 27 13.16 -11.63 -6.07
CA MET A 27 12.27 -11.60 -4.90
C MET A 27 10.80 -11.71 -5.32
N PHE A 28 10.39 -10.87 -6.29
CA PHE A 28 9.05 -10.88 -6.85
C PHE A 28 8.70 -12.26 -7.44
N GLU A 29 9.55 -12.82 -8.28
CA GLU A 29 9.32 -14.10 -8.96
C GLU A 29 9.18 -15.27 -7.97
N LEU A 30 10.02 -15.32 -6.93
CA LEU A 30 9.95 -16.35 -5.90
C LEU A 30 8.63 -16.28 -5.10
N MET A 31 8.21 -15.08 -4.71
CA MET A 31 6.93 -14.91 -4.01
C MET A 31 5.74 -15.19 -4.93
N PHE A 32 5.78 -14.70 -6.17
CA PHE A 32 4.69 -14.90 -7.14
C PHE A 32 4.52 -16.39 -7.49
N ALA A 33 5.63 -17.14 -7.65
CA ALA A 33 5.58 -18.57 -7.89
C ALA A 33 4.92 -19.34 -6.72
N HIS A 34 5.04 -18.83 -5.49
CA HIS A 34 4.49 -19.45 -4.29
C HIS A 34 3.02 -19.08 -4.05
N PHE A 35 2.67 -17.79 -4.11
CA PHE A 35 1.34 -17.30 -3.75
C PHE A 35 0.38 -17.17 -4.94
N GLY A 36 0.91 -17.12 -6.16
CA GLY A 36 0.15 -16.72 -7.34
C GLY A 36 -0.35 -15.26 -7.27
N PRO A 37 -1.24 -14.86 -8.19
CA PRO A 37 -1.80 -13.52 -8.21
C PRO A 37 -2.60 -13.24 -6.93
N ARG A 38 -2.40 -12.05 -6.34
CA ARG A 38 -3.06 -11.66 -5.09
C ARG A 38 -4.38 -10.93 -5.27
N HIS A 39 -4.65 -10.40 -6.46
CA HIS A 39 -5.84 -9.59 -6.74
C HIS A 39 -6.04 -8.45 -5.71
N TRP A 40 -4.92 -7.81 -5.38
CA TRP A 40 -4.81 -6.75 -4.40
C TRP A 40 -5.19 -5.40 -5.04
N TRP A 41 -5.86 -4.46 -4.39
CA TRP A 41 -6.39 -4.34 -3.03
C TRP A 41 -7.92 -4.52 -3.05
N PRO A 42 -8.57 -5.10 -2.02
CA PRO A 42 -10.00 -5.46 -2.06
C PRO A 42 -10.96 -4.28 -1.80
N GLY A 43 -10.90 -3.22 -2.59
CA GLY A 43 -11.82 -2.07 -2.52
C GLY A 43 -12.72 -1.95 -3.76
N GLU A 44 -13.98 -1.54 -3.58
CA GLU A 44 -14.95 -1.41 -4.68
C GLU A 44 -14.86 -0.05 -5.39
N THR A 45 -14.40 0.97 -4.67
CA THR A 45 -14.28 2.35 -5.17
C THR A 45 -12.97 2.99 -4.73
N ALA A 46 -12.53 4.03 -5.44
CA ALA A 46 -11.33 4.79 -5.04
C ALA A 46 -11.49 5.40 -3.64
N LEU A 47 -12.70 5.86 -3.27
CA LEU A 47 -12.96 6.37 -1.92
C LEU A 47 -12.77 5.29 -0.86
N GLU A 48 -13.26 4.08 -1.11
CA GLU A 48 -13.08 2.95 -0.19
C GLU A 48 -11.61 2.58 0.00
N VAL A 49 -10.83 2.57 -1.08
CA VAL A 49 -9.37 2.35 -1.03
C VAL A 49 -8.70 3.43 -0.17
N ILE A 50 -9.05 4.69 -0.37
CA ILE A 50 -8.49 5.83 0.37
C ILE A 50 -8.83 5.75 1.86
N VAL A 51 -10.09 5.47 2.19
CA VAL A 51 -10.52 5.25 3.58
C VAL A 51 -9.77 4.05 4.17
N GLY A 52 -9.67 2.95 3.43
CA GLY A 52 -8.92 1.76 3.81
C GLY A 52 -7.45 2.05 4.11
N ALA A 53 -6.78 2.87 3.29
CA ALA A 53 -5.38 3.25 3.50
C ALA A 53 -5.18 3.98 4.84
N VAL A 54 -6.09 4.90 5.21
CA VAL A 54 -6.05 5.56 6.52
C VAL A 54 -6.36 4.58 7.65
N LEU A 55 -7.35 3.70 7.46
CA LEU A 55 -7.77 2.74 8.49
C LEU A 55 -6.76 1.63 8.74
N THR A 56 -5.92 1.28 7.78
CA THR A 56 -4.86 0.25 7.92
C THR A 56 -3.71 0.70 8.82
N GLN A 57 -3.55 2.00 9.06
CA GLN A 57 -2.49 2.52 9.93
C GLN A 57 -2.51 1.83 11.31
N ASN A 58 -1.44 1.09 11.64
CA ASN A 58 -1.28 0.31 12.86
C ASN A 58 -2.45 -0.67 13.14
N THR A 59 -2.99 -1.33 12.11
CA THR A 59 -4.17 -2.20 12.24
C THR A 59 -4.16 -3.35 11.24
N ASN A 60 -4.71 -4.50 11.62
CA ASN A 60 -4.84 -5.63 10.70
C ASN A 60 -6.05 -5.46 9.77
N TRP A 61 -5.95 -6.01 8.56
CA TRP A 61 -6.97 -5.86 7.52
C TRP A 61 -8.37 -6.33 7.96
N LYS A 62 -8.48 -7.43 8.72
CA LYS A 62 -9.76 -7.94 9.22
C LYS A 62 -10.55 -6.92 10.04
N ASN A 63 -9.86 -6.07 10.79
CA ASN A 63 -10.49 -4.99 11.55
C ASN A 63 -10.85 -3.78 10.69
N VAL A 64 -10.07 -3.52 9.64
CA VAL A 64 -10.37 -2.50 8.64
C VAL A 64 -11.61 -2.87 7.84
N GLU A 65 -11.73 -4.12 7.40
CA GLU A 65 -12.90 -4.64 6.68
C GLU A 65 -14.18 -4.40 7.50
N LYS A 66 -14.18 -4.76 8.79
CA LYS A 66 -15.32 -4.50 9.68
C LYS A 66 -15.67 -3.02 9.77
N ALA A 67 -14.68 -2.14 9.88
CA ALA A 67 -14.92 -0.70 9.92
C ALA A 67 -15.48 -0.17 8.59
N ILE A 68 -15.00 -0.67 7.45
CA ILE A 68 -15.54 -0.32 6.13
C ILE A 68 -16.98 -0.82 5.98
N THR A 69 -17.28 -2.05 6.41
CA THR A 69 -18.64 -2.60 6.43
C THR A 69 -19.58 -1.71 7.26
N ASN A 70 -19.18 -1.32 8.47
CA ASN A 70 -19.95 -0.40 9.31
C ASN A 70 -20.24 0.92 8.58
N LEU A 71 -19.22 1.54 7.97
CA LEU A 71 -19.38 2.78 7.20
C LEU A 71 -20.35 2.62 6.01
N LYS A 72 -20.33 1.47 5.33
CA LYS A 72 -21.26 1.16 4.23
C LYS A 72 -22.69 1.01 4.75
N GLU A 73 -22.88 0.21 5.80
CA GLU A 73 -24.19 -0.06 6.41
C GLU A 73 -24.84 1.21 6.98
N SER A 74 -24.04 2.10 7.58
CA SER A 74 -24.49 3.40 8.09
C SER A 74 -24.61 4.48 7.00
N GLY A 75 -24.34 4.16 5.72
CA GLY A 75 -24.42 5.11 4.62
C GLY A 75 -23.38 6.24 4.67
N LEU A 76 -22.33 6.07 5.47
CA LEU A 76 -21.28 7.06 5.69
C LEU A 76 -20.13 6.96 4.68
N LEU A 77 -20.02 5.88 3.90
CA LEU A 77 -18.97 5.73 2.89
C LEU A 77 -19.25 6.54 1.61
N SER A 78 -19.40 7.85 1.74
CA SER A 78 -19.45 8.82 0.64
C SER A 78 -18.75 10.12 1.05
N LEU A 79 -18.18 10.86 0.10
CA LEU A 79 -17.51 12.13 0.42
C LEU A 79 -18.45 13.10 1.16
N LYS A 80 -19.69 13.22 0.69
CA LYS A 80 -20.69 14.10 1.31
C LYS A 80 -20.97 13.70 2.76
N ALA A 81 -21.20 12.41 3.02
CA ALA A 81 -21.50 11.92 4.36
C ALA A 81 -20.28 12.04 5.30
N LEU A 82 -19.08 11.69 4.83
CA LEU A 82 -17.84 11.87 5.59
C LEU A 82 -17.54 13.34 5.89
N CYS A 83 -17.91 14.25 4.98
CA CYS A 83 -17.79 15.68 5.19
C CYS A 83 -18.75 16.17 6.28
N SER A 84 -20.01 15.71 6.27
CA SER A 84 -21.05 16.16 7.21
C SER A 84 -21.02 15.50 8.59
N VAL A 85 -20.62 14.23 8.69
CA VAL A 85 -20.64 13.48 9.96
C VAL A 85 -19.67 14.08 10.97
N SER A 86 -20.04 14.07 12.26
CA SER A 86 -19.13 14.51 13.32
C SER A 86 -17.95 13.54 13.47
N ALA A 87 -16.83 14.03 14.01
CA ALA A 87 -15.68 13.18 14.26
C ALA A 87 -16.00 12.06 15.27
N ASP A 88 -16.85 12.34 16.25
CA ASP A 88 -17.24 11.38 17.29
C ASP A 88 -18.13 10.25 16.74
N GLU A 89 -19.11 10.58 15.91
CA GLU A 89 -19.94 9.59 15.22
C GLU A 89 -19.10 8.73 14.27
N LEU A 90 -18.22 9.35 13.48
CA LEU A 90 -17.30 8.62 12.60
C LEU A 90 -16.39 7.68 13.39
N ALA A 91 -15.89 8.12 14.56
CA ALA A 91 -15.06 7.34 15.46
C ALA A 91 -15.76 6.07 15.96
N LEU A 92 -17.06 6.12 16.23
CA LEU A 92 -17.84 4.95 16.65
C LEU A 92 -17.90 3.88 15.55
N GLU A 93 -18.10 4.30 14.32
CA GLU A 93 -18.23 3.41 13.16
C GLU A 93 -16.93 2.70 12.82
N ILE A 94 -15.80 3.42 12.93
CA ILE A 94 -14.47 2.87 12.67
C ILE A 94 -13.78 2.29 13.91
N ARG A 95 -14.49 2.18 15.04
CA ARG A 95 -13.95 1.62 16.30
C ARG A 95 -13.21 0.28 16.13
N PRO A 96 -13.67 -0.69 15.31
CA PRO A 96 -12.95 -1.94 15.09
C PRO A 96 -11.51 -1.74 14.61
N ALA A 97 -11.24 -0.67 13.86
CA ALA A 97 -9.92 -0.36 13.33
C ALA A 97 -8.94 0.17 14.40
N GLY A 98 -9.33 0.37 15.67
CA GLY A 98 -8.42 0.85 16.71
C GLY A 98 -7.89 2.27 16.48
N TYR A 99 -7.36 2.92 17.53
CA TYR A 99 -6.97 4.35 17.49
C TYR A 99 -8.04 5.25 16.81
N TYR A 100 -9.30 4.89 16.99
CA TYR A 100 -10.40 5.33 16.13
C TYR A 100 -10.64 6.84 16.22
N ASN A 101 -10.43 7.47 17.38
CA ASN A 101 -10.49 8.94 17.51
C ASN A 101 -9.43 9.63 16.63
N ILE A 102 -8.20 9.11 16.63
CA ILE A 102 -7.11 9.65 15.81
C ILE A 102 -7.43 9.43 14.32
N LYS A 103 -7.89 8.23 13.95
CA LYS A 103 -8.23 7.91 12.57
C LYS A 103 -9.43 8.69 12.04
N ALA A 104 -10.43 8.95 12.88
CA ALA A 104 -11.56 9.81 12.54
C ALA A 104 -11.05 11.22 12.22
N GLY A 105 -10.19 11.78 13.07
CA GLY A 105 -9.53 13.06 12.79
C GLY A 105 -8.74 13.07 11.47
N ARG A 106 -7.97 12.00 11.19
CA ARG A 106 -7.22 11.85 9.94
C ARG A 106 -8.12 11.80 8.70
N LEU A 107 -9.22 11.04 8.78
CA LEU A 107 -10.22 11.01 7.72
C LEU A 107 -10.85 12.39 7.53
N LYS A 108 -11.23 13.09 8.61
CA LYS A 108 -11.77 14.46 8.50
C LYS A 108 -10.77 15.41 7.82
N ASN A 109 -9.50 15.37 8.20
CA ASN A 109 -8.45 16.19 7.58
C ASN A 109 -8.33 15.90 6.07
N LEU A 110 -8.32 14.63 5.68
CA LEU A 110 -8.22 14.22 4.28
C LEU A 110 -9.46 14.63 3.47
N ILE A 111 -10.66 14.47 4.03
CA ILE A 111 -11.91 14.85 3.37
C ILE A 111 -11.99 16.39 3.24
N SER A 112 -11.57 17.14 4.26
CA SER A 112 -11.47 18.60 4.18
C SER A 112 -10.44 19.05 3.14
N PHE A 113 -9.33 18.32 2.97
CA PHE A 113 -8.38 18.59 1.88
C PHE A 113 -9.04 18.41 0.50
N VAL A 114 -9.78 17.32 0.29
CA VAL A 114 -10.52 17.10 -0.96
C VAL A 114 -11.56 18.20 -1.20
N GLU A 115 -12.28 18.60 -0.16
CA GLU A 115 -13.28 19.66 -0.24
C GLU A 115 -12.65 21.01 -0.62
N ASN A 116 -11.61 21.42 0.10
CA ASN A 116 -11.01 22.75 -0.02
C ASN A 116 -10.21 22.93 -1.33
N HIS A 117 -9.51 21.88 -1.78
CA HIS A 117 -8.62 21.97 -2.94
C HIS A 117 -9.27 21.51 -4.25
N TYR A 118 -10.28 20.62 -4.17
CA TYR A 118 -10.90 20.00 -5.35
C TYR A 118 -12.42 20.18 -5.40
N GLY A 119 -13.02 20.95 -4.47
CA GLY A 119 -14.46 21.21 -4.42
C GLY A 119 -15.28 19.95 -4.18
N GLY A 120 -14.75 19.02 -3.36
CA GLY A 120 -15.42 17.76 -3.04
C GLY A 120 -15.39 16.75 -4.20
N ASN A 121 -14.57 16.98 -5.22
CA ASN A 121 -14.43 16.07 -6.36
C ASN A 121 -13.19 15.20 -6.19
N LEU A 122 -13.39 13.95 -5.76
CA LEU A 122 -12.30 12.98 -5.60
C LEU A 122 -11.57 12.68 -6.92
N GLY A 123 -12.30 12.60 -8.03
CA GLY A 123 -11.73 12.29 -9.34
C GLY A 123 -10.69 13.32 -9.76
N ARG A 124 -10.98 14.61 -9.57
CA ARG A 124 -10.02 15.69 -9.85
C ARG A 124 -8.74 15.57 -9.03
N MET A 125 -8.83 15.16 -7.76
CA MET A 125 -7.64 14.90 -6.95
C MET A 125 -6.82 13.74 -7.51
N LEU A 126 -7.47 12.65 -7.92
CA LEU A 126 -6.78 11.45 -8.42
C LEU A 126 -6.22 11.62 -9.83
N GLU A 127 -6.67 12.64 -10.57
CA GLU A 127 -6.13 13.01 -11.88
C GLU A 127 -4.89 13.91 -11.80
N ASP A 128 -4.53 14.42 -10.62
CA ASP A 128 -3.28 15.16 -10.42
C ASP A 128 -2.07 14.27 -10.74
N GLY A 129 -1.03 14.87 -11.32
CA GLY A 129 0.22 14.16 -11.56
C GLY A 129 0.81 13.63 -10.25
N THR A 130 1.42 12.43 -10.29
CA THR A 130 1.92 11.68 -9.12
C THR A 130 2.67 12.56 -8.10
N ALA A 131 3.58 13.42 -8.56
CA ALA A 131 4.35 14.29 -7.69
C ALA A 131 3.48 15.35 -6.96
N ALA A 132 2.56 15.99 -7.68
CA ALA A 132 1.65 17.00 -7.11
C ALA A 132 0.67 16.36 -6.12
N LEU A 133 0.08 15.22 -6.50
CA LEU A 133 -0.80 14.45 -5.63
C LEU A 133 -0.08 14.03 -4.34
N ARG A 134 1.15 13.51 -4.46
CA ARG A 134 1.96 13.10 -3.30
C ARG A 134 2.27 14.28 -2.38
N GLN A 135 2.67 15.42 -2.92
CA GLN A 135 2.92 16.62 -2.14
C GLN A 135 1.66 17.09 -1.41
N GLY A 136 0.51 17.10 -2.09
CA GLY A 136 -0.78 17.45 -1.51
C GLY A 136 -1.16 16.50 -0.36
N LEU A 137 -1.10 15.19 -0.58
CA LEU A 137 -1.40 14.18 0.43
C LEU A 137 -0.49 14.31 1.66
N LEU A 138 0.82 14.50 1.47
CA LEU A 138 1.77 14.68 2.56
C LEU A 138 1.58 15.98 3.36
N SER A 139 0.87 16.97 2.79
CA SER A 139 0.50 18.19 3.52
C SER A 139 -0.65 17.98 4.50
N VAL A 140 -1.40 16.87 4.37
CA VAL A 140 -2.55 16.56 5.23
C VAL A 140 -2.06 15.99 6.56
N ASN A 141 -2.40 16.66 7.66
CA ASN A 141 -2.02 16.21 9.00
C ASN A 141 -2.51 14.77 9.28
N GLY A 142 -1.56 13.87 9.50
CA GLY A 142 -1.79 12.46 9.79
C GLY A 142 -1.78 11.53 8.58
N ILE A 143 -1.47 12.05 7.39
CA ILE A 143 -1.13 11.27 6.19
C ILE A 143 0.39 11.24 6.05
N GLY A 144 0.99 10.08 6.31
CA GLY A 144 2.43 9.84 6.10
C GLY A 144 2.72 9.24 4.73
N PRO A 145 4.01 9.04 4.38
CA PRO A 145 4.44 8.50 3.09
C PRO A 145 3.76 7.19 2.70
N GLU A 146 3.68 6.22 3.60
CA GLU A 146 3.02 4.92 3.34
C GLU A 146 1.55 5.10 2.92
N THR A 147 0.81 5.95 3.63
CA THR A 147 -0.61 6.20 3.32
C THR A 147 -0.77 7.00 2.03
N ALA A 148 0.06 8.02 1.81
CA ALA A 148 0.03 8.81 0.58
C ALA A 148 0.30 7.92 -0.64
N ASP A 149 1.35 7.09 -0.56
CA ASP A 149 1.77 6.25 -1.68
C ASP A 149 0.79 5.08 -1.88
N SER A 150 0.13 4.58 -0.82
CA SER A 150 -1.00 3.65 -0.95
C SER A 150 -2.19 4.27 -1.69
N ILE A 151 -2.53 5.53 -1.40
CA ILE A 151 -3.60 6.25 -2.10
C ILE A 151 -3.24 6.44 -3.58
N ILE A 152 -2.00 6.79 -3.89
CA ILE A 152 -1.53 6.99 -5.26
C ILE A 152 -1.51 5.67 -6.04
N LEU A 153 -0.94 4.61 -5.46
CA LEU A 153 -0.83 3.32 -6.12
C LEU A 153 -2.20 2.68 -6.34
N TYR A 154 -3.02 2.61 -5.30
CA TYR A 154 -4.28 1.85 -5.33
C TYR A 154 -5.50 2.68 -5.66
N GLY A 155 -5.52 3.96 -5.28
CA GLY A 155 -6.65 4.87 -5.52
C GLY A 155 -6.54 5.62 -6.84
N ALA A 156 -5.36 6.20 -7.13
CA ALA A 156 -5.10 6.94 -8.36
C ALA A 156 -4.58 6.06 -9.51
N ASN A 157 -4.22 4.81 -9.22
CA ASN A 157 -3.67 3.87 -10.20
C ASN A 157 -2.43 4.43 -10.91
N CYS A 158 -1.53 5.05 -10.12
CA CYS A 158 -0.26 5.61 -10.59
C CYS A 158 0.93 4.79 -10.05
N PRO A 159 2.01 4.62 -10.83
CA PRO A 159 3.12 3.76 -10.44
C PRO A 159 3.98 4.45 -9.38
N ILE A 160 3.72 4.16 -8.11
CA ILE A 160 4.60 4.48 -6.98
C ILE A 160 4.71 3.26 -6.06
N PHE A 161 5.92 2.94 -5.63
CA PHE A 161 6.11 1.77 -4.78
C PHE A 161 5.83 2.10 -3.31
N VAL A 162 5.00 1.30 -2.66
CA VAL A 162 4.65 1.47 -1.24
C VAL A 162 5.67 0.73 -0.37
N ILE A 163 6.21 1.41 0.63
CA ILE A 163 7.09 0.81 1.64
C ILE A 163 6.33 0.73 2.95
N ASP A 164 6.17 -0.48 3.48
CA ASP A 164 5.60 -0.67 4.81
C ASP A 164 6.61 -1.34 5.75
N ALA A 165 6.17 -1.63 6.98
CA ALA A 165 6.99 -2.31 7.97
C ALA A 165 7.34 -3.77 7.58
N TYR A 166 6.59 -4.40 6.65
CA TYR A 166 6.93 -5.72 6.10
C TYR A 166 8.08 -5.58 5.10
N THR A 167 7.98 -4.63 4.17
CA THR A 167 9.05 -4.33 3.19
C THR A 167 10.37 -4.06 3.90
N HIS A 168 10.39 -3.11 4.85
CA HIS A 168 11.59 -2.76 5.61
C HIS A 168 12.21 -3.98 6.29
N ARG A 169 11.39 -4.73 7.04
CA ARG A 169 11.85 -5.90 7.80
C ARG A 169 12.39 -7.02 6.90
N ILE A 170 11.74 -7.29 5.77
CA ILE A 170 12.18 -8.31 4.83
C ILE A 170 13.51 -7.89 4.20
N LEU A 171 13.60 -6.68 3.66
CA LEU A 171 14.85 -6.21 3.03
C LEU A 171 16.02 -6.20 4.02
N LYS A 172 15.81 -5.70 5.23
CA LYS A 172 16.81 -5.72 6.31
C LYS A 172 17.30 -7.14 6.61
N ARG A 173 16.38 -8.08 6.83
CA ARG A 173 16.75 -9.49 7.15
C ARG A 173 17.49 -10.20 6.02
N HIS A 174 17.27 -9.79 4.77
CA HIS A 174 17.95 -10.34 3.60
C HIS A 174 19.20 -9.52 3.18
N GLY A 175 19.64 -8.57 4.02
CA GLY A 175 20.84 -7.77 3.78
C GLY A 175 20.73 -6.80 2.61
N MET A 176 19.50 -6.45 2.20
CA MET A 176 19.23 -5.51 1.11
C MET A 176 19.06 -4.07 1.61
N ALA A 177 18.85 -3.87 2.91
CA ALA A 177 18.68 -2.57 3.53
C ALA A 177 19.52 -2.47 4.81
N GLU A 178 20.05 -1.28 5.05
CA GLU A 178 20.70 -0.94 6.33
C GLU A 178 19.66 -0.81 7.45
N ASP A 179 20.14 -0.83 8.69
CA ASP A 179 19.29 -0.76 9.88
C ASP A 179 18.56 0.58 9.98
N GLU A 180 19.22 1.66 9.56
CA GLU A 180 18.76 3.04 9.58
C GLU A 180 18.08 3.47 8.27
N ALA A 181 17.93 2.57 7.29
CA ALA A 181 17.32 2.90 6.00
C ALA A 181 15.92 3.50 6.20
N THR A 182 15.70 4.68 5.63
CA THR A 182 14.45 5.41 5.73
C THR A 182 13.42 4.88 4.73
N TYR A 183 12.16 5.31 4.90
CA TYR A 183 11.11 5.05 3.90
C TYR A 183 11.55 5.47 2.50
N HIS A 184 12.18 6.65 2.39
CA HIS A 184 12.56 7.23 1.11
C HIS A 184 13.68 6.45 0.44
N ASP A 185 14.72 6.08 1.19
CA ASP A 185 15.84 5.28 0.67
C ASP A 185 15.35 3.95 0.09
N LEU A 186 14.41 3.30 0.79
CA LEU A 186 13.82 2.05 0.31
C LEU A 186 12.92 2.28 -0.89
N GLN A 187 12.10 3.32 -0.91
CA GLN A 187 11.23 3.60 -2.05
C GLN A 187 12.06 3.87 -3.31
N GLU A 188 13.08 4.73 -3.22
CA GLU A 188 13.98 5.01 -4.34
C GLU A 188 14.66 3.74 -4.85
N MET A 189 15.05 2.82 -3.95
CA MET A 189 15.58 1.51 -4.37
C MET A 189 14.63 0.74 -5.30
N PHE A 190 13.32 0.74 -5.05
CA PHE A 190 12.37 0.10 -5.98
C PHE A 190 12.16 0.95 -7.24
N MET A 191 11.90 2.25 -7.07
CA MET A 191 11.56 3.16 -8.17
C MET A 191 12.68 3.30 -9.20
N ASP A 192 13.94 3.37 -8.77
CA ASP A 192 15.10 3.54 -9.65
C ASP A 192 15.51 2.25 -10.38
N ASN A 193 15.09 1.10 -9.85
CA ASN A 193 15.59 -0.20 -10.31
C ASN A 193 14.53 -1.10 -10.96
N LEU A 194 13.26 -0.71 -10.92
CA LEU A 194 12.14 -1.43 -11.54
C LEU A 194 11.43 -0.52 -12.55
N PRO A 195 10.76 -1.09 -13.56
CA PRO A 195 9.92 -0.29 -14.44
C PRO A 195 8.73 0.28 -13.67
N GLU A 196 8.37 1.53 -13.97
CA GLU A 196 7.17 2.20 -13.46
C GLU A 196 5.91 1.57 -14.05
N ASP A 197 5.52 0.41 -13.50
CA ASP A 197 4.34 -0.34 -13.88
C ASP A 197 3.43 -0.57 -12.67
N VAL A 198 2.20 -0.07 -12.77
CA VAL A 198 1.22 -0.11 -11.67
C VAL A 198 0.87 -1.54 -11.28
N SER A 199 0.76 -2.44 -12.27
CA SER A 199 0.40 -3.84 -12.00
C SER A 199 1.53 -4.57 -11.28
N LEU A 200 2.78 -4.32 -11.69
CA LEU A 200 3.97 -4.83 -11.01
C LEU A 200 4.03 -4.34 -9.57
N PHE A 201 3.92 -3.03 -9.34
CA PHE A 201 4.06 -2.47 -7.98
C PHE A 201 2.93 -2.92 -7.05
N ASN A 202 1.70 -2.98 -7.56
CA ASN A 202 0.56 -3.49 -6.80
C ASN A 202 0.78 -4.94 -6.38
N GLU A 203 1.06 -5.82 -7.34
CA GLU A 203 1.24 -7.26 -7.09
C GLU A 203 2.46 -7.51 -6.20
N PHE A 204 3.58 -6.81 -6.44
CA PHE A 204 4.79 -6.97 -5.65
C PHE A 204 4.56 -6.55 -4.19
N HIS A 205 3.95 -5.39 -3.94
CA HIS A 205 3.64 -4.98 -2.57
C HIS A 205 2.70 -5.99 -1.88
N ALA A 206 1.69 -6.52 -2.58
CA ALA A 206 0.80 -7.55 -2.03
C ALA A 206 1.56 -8.82 -1.60
N LEU A 207 2.48 -9.30 -2.44
CA LEU A 207 3.32 -10.46 -2.15
C LEU A 207 4.26 -10.22 -0.96
N ILE A 208 4.79 -9.01 -0.81
CA ILE A 208 5.59 -8.60 0.36
C ILE A 208 4.75 -8.68 1.63
N VAL A 209 3.54 -8.13 1.60
CA VAL A 209 2.62 -8.13 2.74
C VAL A 209 2.30 -9.57 3.18
N GLU A 210 1.96 -10.47 2.25
CA GLU A 210 1.66 -11.87 2.58
C GLU A 210 2.90 -12.61 3.11
N THR A 211 4.06 -12.42 2.47
CA THR A 211 5.33 -12.99 2.97
C THR A 211 5.64 -12.52 4.38
N GLY A 212 5.43 -11.22 4.63
CA GLY A 212 5.69 -10.57 5.90
C GLY A 212 4.76 -11.02 7.04
N LYS A 213 3.49 -11.26 6.72
CA LYS A 213 2.47 -11.75 7.66
C LYS A 213 2.65 -13.24 7.98
N ASP A 214 2.81 -14.06 6.95
CA ASP A 214 2.72 -15.52 7.10
C ASP A 214 4.06 -16.15 7.48
N TYR A 215 5.18 -15.60 7.00
CA TYR A 215 6.51 -16.21 7.13
C TYR A 215 7.49 -15.31 7.88
N CYS A 216 7.72 -14.08 7.39
CA CYS A 216 8.73 -13.16 7.92
C CYS A 216 8.19 -12.33 9.12
N ARG A 217 7.50 -13.00 10.05
CA ARG A 217 6.97 -12.41 11.30
C ARG A 217 8.07 -12.22 12.35
N LYS A 218 7.71 -11.73 13.56
CA LYS A 218 8.66 -11.53 14.67
C LYS A 218 9.53 -12.78 14.93
N ASN A 219 8.89 -13.95 15.04
CA ASN A 219 9.54 -15.27 15.05
C ASN A 219 9.39 -15.91 13.67
N PRO A 220 10.38 -15.74 12.77
CA PRO A 220 10.21 -16.09 11.37
C PRO A 220 10.14 -17.60 11.13
N LEU A 221 9.45 -18.00 10.07
CA LEU A 221 9.38 -19.39 9.58
C LEU A 221 10.31 -19.56 8.36
N CYS A 222 11.61 -19.33 8.55
CA CYS A 222 12.58 -19.26 7.45
C CYS A 222 12.58 -20.51 6.57
N ASP A 223 12.50 -21.72 7.15
CA ASP A 223 12.55 -22.98 6.40
C ASP A 223 11.38 -23.16 5.42
N LYS A 224 10.27 -22.47 5.68
CA LYS A 224 9.05 -22.50 4.85
C LYS A 224 8.88 -21.25 4.00
N CYS A 225 9.74 -20.25 4.17
CA CYS A 225 9.62 -18.97 3.50
C CYS A 225 9.95 -19.11 2.01
N PRO A 226 9.15 -18.53 1.09
CA PRO A 226 9.49 -18.51 -0.33
C PRO A 226 10.80 -17.78 -0.62
N LEU A 227 11.21 -16.87 0.27
CA LEU A 227 12.48 -16.15 0.19
C LEU A 227 13.63 -16.84 0.92
N SER A 228 13.47 -18.08 1.41
CA SER A 228 14.50 -18.78 2.22
C SER A 228 15.89 -18.80 1.58
N LYS A 229 15.95 -18.96 0.25
CA LYS A 229 17.19 -18.96 -0.54
C LYS A 229 17.50 -17.62 -1.20
N TRP A 230 16.59 -16.65 -1.10
CA TRP A 230 16.76 -15.34 -1.69
C TRP A 230 17.76 -14.52 -0.88
N GLY A 231 18.73 -13.91 -1.58
CA GLY A 231 19.73 -13.05 -0.96
C GLY A 231 20.80 -13.75 -0.13
N GLN A 232 20.86 -15.08 -0.13
CA GLN A 232 22.01 -15.83 0.37
C GLN A 232 23.20 -15.62 -0.58
N GLY A 233 24.02 -14.60 -0.32
CA GLY A 233 25.17 -14.27 -1.15
C GLY A 233 25.85 -12.92 -0.89
N ILE A 234 25.47 -12.18 0.17
CA ILE A 234 26.18 -10.96 0.58
C ILE A 234 27.22 -11.24 1.70
N TYR A 235 27.14 -12.41 2.36
CA TYR A 235 28.01 -12.74 3.50
C TYR A 235 28.49 -14.20 3.54
N LEU A 236 28.59 -14.88 2.39
CA LEU A 236 29.32 -16.14 2.31
C LEU A 236 30.51 -15.95 1.37
N SER A 237 31.67 -15.73 2.03
CA SER A 237 33.05 -15.61 1.54
C SER A 237 33.35 -14.54 0.49
#